data_AF-A0ABD3N2B5-F1
#
_entry.id   AF-A0ABD3N2B5-F1
#
_cell.length_a   1.000
_cell.length_b   1.000
_cell.length_c   1.000
_cell.angle_alpha   90.00
_cell.angle_beta   90.00
_cell.angle_gamma   90.00
#
_symmetry.space_group_name_H-M   'P 1'
#
loop_
_entity.id
_entity.type
_entity.pdbx_description
1 polymer ?
#
loop_
_entity_poly.entity_id
_entity_poly.type
_entity_poly.pdbx_seq_one_letter_code
_entity_poly.pdbx_strand_id
1 'polypeptide(L)'
;MSSNDKITPSDLEKEETSPFKPEGLTSSVYNVENPPKDWCDVGLLLPHEAIRMEMAAMKASVEALKEDYDDAKDDWRVLYFSQWYIDIFSHVVHDHHHNEELIYFPWIATKAKVPEKLSMDHEGLVKLLTEIEDVCNDIDKKGGKKCQPEIKKLKGLVPAFVDEMRAHLQEEEATVPALVRDNFTQEEEDACVKKILKKEGTSGLRMFLPSVIVAMEEWATREYIDQFLGSIPAPLRMLYTDYYLPDYETCLRPMRDAPLLESKPSLSKTKCCKISFCIPCIF
;
A
#
# COMPACT_ATOMS: atom_id res chain seq x y z
N MET A 1 49.65 -30.02 -33.30
CA MET A 1 48.28 -30.56 -33.25
C MET A 1 47.44 -29.52 -32.51
N SER A 2 46.62 -28.78 -33.25
CA SER A 2 45.81 -27.66 -32.76
C SER A 2 44.51 -28.21 -32.20
N SER A 3 44.28 -28.04 -30.90
CA SER A 3 42.99 -28.34 -30.25
C SER A 3 42.03 -27.19 -30.53
N ASN A 4 41.13 -27.40 -31.49
CA ASN A 4 39.94 -26.58 -31.68
C ASN A 4 38.88 -27.03 -30.67
N ASP A 5 38.79 -26.35 -29.53
CA ASP A 5 37.61 -26.44 -28.68
C ASP A 5 36.49 -25.65 -29.34
N LYS A 6 35.46 -26.39 -29.78
CA LYS A 6 34.22 -25.83 -30.33
C LYS A 6 33.42 -25.24 -29.19
N ILE A 7 33.27 -23.91 -29.20
CA ILE A 7 32.23 -23.21 -28.45
C ILE A 7 30.88 -23.78 -28.91
N THR A 8 30.13 -24.38 -27.98
CA THR A 8 28.77 -24.86 -28.23
C THR A 8 27.77 -23.71 -28.13
N PRO A 9 26.74 -23.63 -29.00
CA PRO A 9 25.70 -22.59 -28.94
C PRO A 9 24.80 -22.58 -27.70
N SER A 10 25.14 -23.31 -26.63
CA SER A 10 24.37 -23.36 -25.37
C SER A 10 24.78 -22.33 -24.34
N ASP A 11 25.81 -21.52 -24.62
CA ASP A 11 26.19 -20.36 -23.81
C ASP A 11 25.49 -19.09 -24.31
N LEU A 12 24.39 -19.24 -25.08
CA LEU A 12 23.42 -18.17 -25.28
C LEU A 12 22.98 -17.70 -23.90
N GLU A 13 23.51 -16.55 -23.53
CA GLU A 13 23.14 -15.71 -22.41
C GLU A 13 21.67 -15.98 -22.10
N LYS A 14 21.39 -16.60 -20.95
CA LYS A 14 20.06 -16.46 -20.37
C LYS A 14 19.92 -14.96 -20.20
N GLU A 15 19.16 -14.30 -21.07
CA GLU A 15 18.65 -12.98 -20.77
C GLU A 15 18.06 -13.10 -19.37
N GLU A 16 18.72 -12.48 -18.40
CA GLU A 16 18.16 -12.34 -17.06
C GLU A 16 16.91 -11.49 -17.26
N THR A 17 15.78 -12.17 -17.42
CA THR A 17 14.49 -11.52 -17.50
C THR A 17 14.31 -10.78 -16.19
N SER A 18 14.25 -9.45 -16.26
CA SER A 18 14.00 -8.59 -15.10
C SER A 18 12.82 -9.16 -14.29
N PRO A 19 12.92 -9.22 -12.94
CA PRO A 19 11.81 -9.68 -12.11
C PRO A 19 10.63 -8.68 -12.10
N PHE A 20 10.77 -7.54 -12.79
CA PHE A 20 9.81 -6.44 -12.81
C PHE A 20 9.21 -6.22 -14.19
N LYS A 21 7.93 -5.83 -14.19
CA LYS A 21 7.10 -5.39 -15.32
C LYS A 21 6.88 -3.88 -15.19
N PRO A 22 7.84 -3.04 -15.60
CA PRO A 22 7.79 -1.61 -15.34
C PRO A 22 6.60 -0.89 -15.99
N GLU A 23 5.93 -1.51 -16.97
CA GLU A 23 4.68 -1.04 -17.58
C GLU A 23 3.48 -0.98 -16.61
N GLY A 24 3.52 -1.77 -15.52
CA GLY A 24 2.48 -1.77 -14.49
C GLY A 24 2.76 -0.83 -13.31
N LEU A 25 3.92 -0.16 -13.29
CA LEU A 25 4.27 0.77 -12.22
C LEU A 25 3.48 2.07 -12.33
N THR A 26 3.06 2.60 -11.19
CA THR A 26 2.39 3.90 -11.07
C THR A 26 3.31 4.99 -10.53
N SER A 27 4.52 4.64 -10.10
CA SER A 27 5.63 5.55 -9.79
C SER A 27 5.99 6.44 -10.98
N SER A 28 6.37 7.68 -10.70
CA SER A 28 6.97 8.59 -11.68
C SER A 28 8.50 8.49 -11.73
N VAL A 29 9.13 7.90 -10.71
CA VAL A 29 10.58 7.65 -10.64
C VAL A 29 10.93 6.37 -11.40
N TYR A 30 10.14 5.32 -11.21
CA TYR A 30 10.34 4.02 -11.84
C TYR A 30 9.31 3.77 -12.94
N ASN A 31 9.80 3.43 -14.14
CA ASN A 31 8.98 3.23 -15.34
C ASN A 31 9.76 2.41 -16.38
N VAL A 32 9.22 2.26 -17.59
CA VAL A 32 9.85 1.46 -18.66
C VAL A 32 11.26 1.96 -19.03
N GLU A 33 11.50 3.27 -18.98
CA GLU A 33 12.80 3.88 -19.29
C GLU A 33 13.77 3.81 -18.10
N ASN A 34 13.24 3.72 -16.87
CA ASN A 34 14.01 3.60 -15.64
C ASN A 34 13.39 2.53 -14.71
N PRO A 35 13.51 1.23 -15.03
CA PRO A 35 12.93 0.18 -14.19
C PRO A 35 13.68 0.09 -12.85
N PRO A 36 13.03 -0.42 -11.78
CA PRO A 36 13.71 -0.73 -10.54
C PRO A 36 14.76 -1.83 -10.79
N LYS A 37 15.90 -1.74 -10.11
CA LYS A 37 17.08 -2.57 -10.42
C LYS A 37 17.49 -3.48 -9.28
N ASP A 38 17.31 -3.03 -8.05
CA ASP A 38 17.81 -3.72 -6.87
C ASP A 38 16.87 -3.57 -5.67
N TRP A 39 17.30 -4.14 -4.54
CA TRP A 39 16.54 -4.13 -3.30
C TRP A 39 16.33 -2.71 -2.75
N CYS A 40 17.25 -1.77 -3.00
CA CYS A 40 17.10 -0.38 -2.54
C CYS A 40 15.96 0.33 -3.27
N ASP A 41 15.80 0.07 -4.56
CA ASP A 41 14.69 0.65 -5.34
C ASP A 41 13.35 0.08 -4.87
N VAL A 42 13.30 -1.21 -4.56
CA VAL A 42 12.06 -1.92 -4.24
C VAL A 42 11.58 -1.70 -2.80
N GLY A 43 12.49 -1.39 -1.87
CA GLY A 43 12.19 -1.26 -0.44
C GLY A 43 10.99 -0.35 -0.14
N LEU A 44 11.01 0.89 -0.65
CA LEU A 44 9.88 1.82 -0.56
C LEU A 44 8.83 1.63 -1.66
N LEU A 45 9.23 1.12 -2.83
CA LEU A 45 8.30 0.92 -3.94
C LEU A 45 7.17 -0.06 -3.59
N LEU A 46 7.46 -1.11 -2.82
CA LEU A 46 6.45 -2.09 -2.37
C LEU A 46 5.26 -1.45 -1.65
N PRO A 47 5.44 -0.74 -0.51
CA PRO A 47 4.33 -0.05 0.14
C PRO A 47 3.78 1.11 -0.70
N HIS A 48 4.61 1.81 -1.47
CA HIS A 48 4.16 2.99 -2.21
C HIS A 48 3.24 2.66 -3.38
N GLU A 49 3.50 1.58 -4.13
CA GLU A 49 2.58 1.13 -5.18
C GLU A 49 1.23 0.68 -4.59
N ALA A 50 1.24 0.06 -3.41
CA ALA A 50 0.01 -0.27 -2.70
C ALA A 50 -0.78 0.99 -2.31
N ILE A 51 -0.13 2.00 -1.75
CA ILE A 51 -0.75 3.28 -1.38
C ILE A 51 -1.29 3.98 -2.64
N ARG A 52 -0.52 4.04 -3.74
CA ARG A 52 -0.97 4.63 -5.01
C ARG A 52 -2.19 3.92 -5.59
N MET A 53 -2.22 2.59 -5.56
CA MET A 53 -3.36 1.79 -6.01
C MET A 53 -4.61 2.11 -5.20
N GLU A 54 -4.51 2.08 -3.87
CA GLU A 54 -5.63 2.40 -2.97
C GLU A 54 -6.11 3.85 -3.13
N MET A 55 -5.18 4.80 -3.33
CA MET A 55 -5.51 6.21 -3.62
C MET A 55 -6.23 6.40 -4.96
N ALA A 56 -5.81 5.69 -6.00
CA ALA A 56 -6.47 5.75 -7.30
C ALA A 56 -7.92 5.24 -7.20
N ALA A 57 -8.13 4.14 -6.49
CA ALA A 57 -9.46 3.61 -6.21
C ALA A 57 -10.28 4.55 -5.31
N MET A 58 -9.68 5.13 -4.26
CA MET A 58 -10.31 6.12 -3.40
C MET A 58 -10.83 7.32 -4.20
N LYS A 59 -9.99 7.88 -5.09
CA LYS A 59 -10.36 9.00 -5.95
C LYS A 59 -11.55 8.65 -6.85
N ALA A 60 -11.50 7.49 -7.52
CA ALA A 60 -12.59 7.02 -8.36
C ALA A 60 -13.91 6.84 -7.57
N SER A 61 -13.83 6.26 -6.38
CA SER A 61 -14.98 6.11 -5.48
C SER A 61 -15.59 7.44 -5.08
N VAL A 62 -14.77 8.43 -4.72
CA VAL A 62 -15.24 9.76 -4.32
C VAL A 62 -15.85 10.52 -5.50
N GLU A 63 -15.27 10.41 -6.69
CA GLU A 63 -15.82 10.99 -7.92
C GLU A 63 -17.20 10.42 -8.25
N ALA A 64 -17.41 9.11 -8.00
CA ALA A 64 -18.67 8.41 -8.25
C ALA A 64 -19.78 8.73 -7.23
N LEU A 65 -19.45 9.28 -6.07
CA LEU A 65 -20.46 9.73 -5.10
C LEU A 65 -21.32 10.86 -5.71
N LYS A 66 -22.64 10.74 -5.64
CA LYS A 66 -23.57 11.77 -6.11
C LYS A 66 -23.79 12.82 -5.02
N GLU A 67 -23.85 14.09 -5.39
CA GLU A 67 -24.14 15.18 -4.45
C GLU A 67 -25.65 15.39 -4.25
N ASP A 68 -26.46 14.90 -5.19
CA ASP A 68 -27.90 15.08 -5.27
C ASP A 68 -28.69 13.81 -4.87
N TYR A 69 -28.12 12.95 -4.02
CA TYR A 69 -28.79 11.73 -3.56
C TYR A 69 -30.20 12.04 -3.01
N ASP A 70 -31.20 11.54 -3.73
CA ASP A 70 -32.61 11.53 -3.35
C ASP A 70 -33.06 10.07 -3.17
N ASP A 71 -32.59 9.40 -2.13
CA ASP A 71 -33.30 8.29 -1.47
C ASP A 71 -32.44 7.64 -0.37
N ALA A 72 -33.09 7.12 0.68
CA ALA A 72 -32.51 6.28 1.73
C ALA A 72 -31.92 4.93 1.22
N LYS A 73 -31.87 4.71 -0.11
CA LYS A 73 -31.43 3.46 -0.73
C LYS A 73 -29.91 3.38 -0.95
N ASP A 74 -29.22 4.52 -0.96
CA ASP A 74 -27.80 4.61 -1.32
C ASP A 74 -26.89 5.07 -0.17
N ASP A 75 -27.42 5.30 1.04
CA ASP A 75 -26.65 5.70 2.23
C ASP A 75 -25.45 4.76 2.51
N TRP A 76 -25.59 3.47 2.14
CA TRP A 76 -24.54 2.47 2.34
C TRP A 76 -23.27 2.75 1.54
N ARG A 77 -23.36 3.46 0.40
CA ARG A 77 -22.21 3.73 -0.48
C ARG A 77 -21.19 4.60 0.24
N VAL A 78 -21.65 5.75 0.71
CA VAL A 78 -20.81 6.71 1.42
C VAL A 78 -20.43 6.17 2.81
N LEU A 79 -21.33 5.44 3.47
CA LEU A 79 -21.03 4.81 4.77
C LEU A 79 -19.89 3.80 4.66
N TYR A 80 -19.98 2.84 3.73
CA TYR A 80 -18.95 1.80 3.59
C TYR A 80 -17.61 2.38 3.12
N PHE A 81 -17.64 3.35 2.21
CA PHE A 81 -16.44 4.08 1.83
C PHE A 81 -15.79 4.75 3.06
N SER A 82 -16.58 5.48 3.86
CA SER A 82 -16.07 6.17 5.04
C SER A 82 -15.54 5.21 6.10
N GLN A 83 -16.20 4.07 6.32
CA GLN A 83 -15.73 3.03 7.23
C GLN A 83 -14.41 2.40 6.76
N TRP A 84 -14.28 2.11 5.46
CA TRP A 84 -13.00 1.65 4.91
C TRP A 84 -11.90 2.69 5.11
N TYR A 85 -12.21 3.97 4.87
CA TYR A 85 -11.23 5.03 5.04
C TYR A 85 -10.71 5.11 6.48
N ILE A 86 -11.61 5.19 7.47
CA ILE A 86 -11.24 5.32 8.89
C ILE A 86 -10.59 4.06 9.44
N ASP A 87 -11.14 2.88 9.14
CA ASP A 87 -10.70 1.62 9.77
C ASP A 87 -9.44 1.05 9.12
N ILE A 88 -9.15 1.41 7.87
CA ILE A 88 -8.08 0.80 7.07
C ILE A 88 -7.14 1.84 6.49
N PHE A 89 -7.62 2.68 5.57
CA PHE A 89 -6.72 3.51 4.76
C PHE A 89 -5.95 4.54 5.60
N SER A 90 -6.65 5.27 6.49
CA SER A 90 -6.02 6.26 7.39
C SER A 90 -4.95 5.59 8.26
N HIS A 91 -5.28 4.44 8.86
CA HIS A 91 -4.35 3.67 9.67
C HIS A 91 -3.11 3.22 8.91
N VAL A 92 -3.28 2.63 7.72
CA VAL A 92 -2.16 2.16 6.89
C VAL A 92 -1.22 3.32 6.53
N VAL A 93 -1.77 4.46 6.10
CA VAL A 93 -0.97 5.63 5.72
C VAL A 93 -0.26 6.24 6.94
N HIS A 94 -0.93 6.30 8.09
CA HIS A 94 -0.31 6.78 9.33
C HIS A 94 0.81 5.85 9.80
N ASP A 95 0.58 4.54 9.83
CA ASP A 95 1.56 3.56 10.30
C ASP A 95 2.78 3.51 9.37
N HIS A 96 2.58 3.59 8.04
CA HIS A 96 3.66 3.70 7.04
C HIS A 96 4.60 4.88 7.35
N HIS A 97 4.10 6.11 7.35
CA HIS A 97 4.95 7.29 7.60
C HIS A 97 5.48 7.34 9.03
N HIS A 98 4.72 6.86 10.02
CA HIS A 98 5.18 6.79 11.40
C HIS A 98 6.37 5.83 11.57
N ASN A 99 6.43 4.76 10.77
CA ASN A 99 7.59 3.87 10.74
C ASN A 99 8.78 4.49 10.02
N GLU A 100 8.55 5.28 8.98
CA GLU A 100 9.62 6.04 8.33
C GLU A 100 10.27 7.02 9.30
N GLU A 101 9.47 7.87 9.94
CA GLU A 101 9.92 8.91 10.86
C GLU A 101 10.59 8.36 12.13
N LEU A 102 10.08 7.25 12.68
CA LEU A 102 10.58 6.75 13.96
C LEU A 102 11.60 5.62 13.85
N ILE A 103 11.71 4.97 12.69
CA ILE A 103 12.54 3.78 12.52
C ILE A 103 13.44 3.90 11.30
N TYR A 104 12.87 4.06 10.11
CA TYR A 104 13.62 3.92 8.87
C TYR A 104 14.56 5.11 8.61
N PHE A 105 14.07 6.35 8.64
CA PHE A 105 14.91 7.53 8.47
C PHE A 105 15.92 7.71 9.61
N PRO A 106 15.58 7.48 10.90
CA PRO A 106 16.59 7.44 11.96
C PRO A 106 17.67 6.37 11.75
N TRP A 107 17.33 5.21 11.18
CA TRP A 107 18.31 4.18 10.83
C TRP A 107 19.22 4.66 9.70
N ILE A 108 18.69 5.26 8.63
CA ILE A 108 19.49 5.87 7.55
C ILE A 108 20.44 6.95 8.12
N ALA A 109 19.94 7.78 9.04
CA ALA A 109 20.70 8.85 9.69
C ALA A 109 21.92 8.36 10.49
N THR A 110 22.04 7.06 10.76
CA THR A 110 23.22 6.49 11.43
C THR A 110 24.47 6.46 10.54
N LYS A 111 24.31 6.51 9.20
CA LYS A 111 25.42 6.46 8.24
C LYS A 111 25.33 7.50 7.11
N ALA A 112 24.16 8.06 6.84
CA ALA A 112 23.94 9.05 5.78
C ALA A 112 23.23 10.30 6.32
N LYS A 113 23.37 11.43 5.62
CA LYS A 113 22.60 12.64 5.93
C LYS A 113 21.23 12.56 5.25
N VAL A 114 20.17 12.40 6.04
CA VAL A 114 18.78 12.46 5.56
C VAL A 114 18.42 13.93 5.29
N PRO A 115 17.93 14.29 4.09
CA PRO A 115 17.43 15.64 3.81
C PRO A 115 16.26 16.00 4.72
N GLU A 116 16.28 17.19 5.33
CA GLU A 116 15.22 17.67 6.23
C GLU A 116 13.83 17.66 5.57
N LYS A 117 13.79 17.87 4.24
CA LYS A 117 12.55 17.92 3.46
C LYS A 117 11.78 16.59 3.47
N LEU A 118 12.46 15.44 3.62
CA LEU A 118 11.79 14.13 3.69
C LEU A 118 10.89 14.01 4.94
N SER A 119 11.25 14.67 6.04
CA SER A 119 10.48 14.62 7.30
C SER A 119 9.57 15.84 7.52
N MET A 120 9.82 16.96 6.84
CA MET A 120 9.04 18.20 7.01
C MET A 120 7.76 18.23 6.18
N ASP A 121 7.70 17.54 5.05
CA ASP A 121 6.55 17.56 4.13
C ASP A 121 5.33 16.76 4.66
N HIS A 122 5.46 16.10 5.83
CA HIS A 122 4.35 15.37 6.44
C HIS A 122 3.28 16.26 7.08
N GLU A 123 3.57 17.50 7.50
CA GLU A 123 2.57 18.31 8.23
C GLU A 123 1.33 18.65 7.38
N GLY A 124 1.53 19.04 6.12
CA GLY A 124 0.45 19.36 5.18
C GLY A 124 -0.37 18.13 4.82
N LEU A 125 0.32 17.02 4.54
CA LEU A 125 -0.26 15.73 4.21
C LEU A 125 -1.09 15.16 5.37
N VAL A 126 -0.55 15.19 6.59
CA VAL A 126 -1.23 14.75 7.82
C VAL A 126 -2.48 15.59 8.08
N LYS A 127 -2.42 16.89 7.80
CA LYS A 127 -3.59 17.76 7.91
C LYS A 127 -4.70 17.32 6.94
N LEU A 128 -4.39 17.08 5.67
CA LEU A 128 -5.39 16.60 4.70
C LEU A 128 -5.96 15.22 5.09
N LEU A 129 -5.09 14.32 5.55
CA LEU A 129 -5.48 12.99 6.01
C LEU A 129 -6.47 13.08 7.20
N THR A 130 -6.17 13.96 8.17
CA THR A 130 -7.03 14.24 9.34
C THR A 130 -8.36 14.88 8.92
N GLU A 131 -8.34 15.85 7.99
CA GLU A 131 -9.57 16.50 7.52
C GLU A 131 -10.50 15.52 6.79
N ILE A 132 -9.95 14.61 5.98
CA ILE A 132 -10.74 13.55 5.33
C ILE A 132 -11.26 12.56 6.38
N GLU A 133 -10.44 12.19 7.36
CA GLU A 133 -10.84 11.32 8.47
C GLU A 133 -12.01 11.91 9.27
N ASP A 134 -11.94 13.20 9.62
CA ASP A 134 -13.01 13.91 10.32
C ASP A 134 -14.32 13.89 9.52
N VAL A 135 -14.25 14.10 8.21
CA VAL A 135 -15.42 14.04 7.31
C VAL A 135 -16.00 12.63 7.26
N CYS A 136 -15.15 11.59 7.16
CA CYS A 136 -15.58 10.20 7.17
C CYS A 136 -16.20 9.79 8.51
N ASN A 137 -15.64 10.25 9.63
CA ASN A 137 -16.21 10.05 10.96
C ASN A 137 -17.60 10.70 11.10
N ASP A 138 -17.80 11.89 10.53
CA ASP A 138 -19.12 12.53 10.55
C ASP A 138 -20.14 11.80 9.66
N ILE A 139 -19.70 11.20 8.55
CA ILE A 139 -20.53 10.32 7.73
C ILE A 139 -20.93 9.05 8.51
N ASP A 140 -19.99 8.42 9.21
CA ASP A 140 -20.24 7.21 9.99
C ASP A 140 -21.23 7.46 11.14
N LYS A 141 -21.05 8.56 11.89
CA LYS A 141 -21.99 9.00 12.94
C LYS A 141 -23.42 9.20 12.42
N LYS A 142 -23.57 9.65 11.16
CA LYS A 142 -24.88 9.82 10.50
C LYS A 142 -25.42 8.52 9.91
N GLY A 143 -24.63 7.44 9.91
CA GLY A 143 -24.96 6.19 9.23
C GLY A 143 -25.14 6.37 7.72
N GLY A 144 -24.36 7.27 7.11
CA GLY A 144 -24.44 7.61 5.69
C GLY A 144 -25.60 8.51 5.27
N LYS A 145 -26.50 8.89 6.20
CA LYS A 145 -27.73 9.64 5.90
C LYS A 145 -27.48 11.14 5.77
N LYS A 146 -28.05 11.73 4.71
CA LYS A 146 -28.03 13.20 4.48
C LYS A 146 -26.61 13.78 4.53
N CYS A 147 -25.67 13.08 3.91
CA CYS A 147 -24.24 13.42 3.90
C CYS A 147 -23.82 14.30 2.71
N GLN A 148 -24.74 15.00 2.04
CA GLN A 148 -24.42 15.83 0.87
C GLN A 148 -23.30 16.86 1.15
N PRO A 149 -23.29 17.58 2.30
CA PRO A 149 -22.18 18.47 2.63
C PRO A 149 -20.84 17.74 2.78
N GLU A 150 -20.83 16.56 3.40
CA GLU A 150 -19.63 15.75 3.62
C GLU A 150 -19.11 15.18 2.30
N ILE A 151 -19.99 14.69 1.42
CA ILE A 151 -19.62 14.22 0.08
C ILE A 151 -18.95 15.34 -0.71
N LYS A 152 -19.52 16.56 -0.68
CA LYS A 152 -18.92 17.72 -1.34
C LYS A 152 -17.55 18.07 -0.77
N LYS A 153 -17.34 17.92 0.54
CA LYS A 153 -16.02 18.10 1.17
C LYS A 153 -15.03 17.03 0.71
N LEU A 154 -15.41 15.75 0.72
CA LEU A 154 -14.56 14.66 0.23
C LEU A 154 -14.11 14.91 -1.22
N LYS A 155 -15.02 15.33 -2.09
CA LYS A 155 -14.70 15.68 -3.48
C LYS A 155 -13.71 16.84 -3.63
N GLY A 156 -13.64 17.74 -2.66
CA GLY A 156 -12.65 18.81 -2.63
C GLY A 156 -11.30 18.37 -2.04
N LEU A 157 -11.32 17.57 -0.98
CA LEU A 157 -10.13 17.18 -0.22
C LEU A 157 -9.34 16.06 -0.88
N VAL A 158 -10.03 15.02 -1.38
CA VAL A 158 -9.38 13.80 -1.86
C VAL A 158 -8.47 14.04 -3.06
N PRO A 159 -8.83 14.84 -4.09
CA PRO A 159 -7.91 15.16 -5.16
C PRO A 159 -6.62 15.84 -4.68
N ALA A 160 -6.74 16.81 -3.75
CA ALA A 160 -5.59 17.51 -3.20
C ALA A 160 -4.68 16.56 -2.40
N PHE A 161 -5.27 15.69 -1.57
CA PHE A 161 -4.54 14.66 -0.83
C PHE A 161 -3.79 13.71 -1.77
N VAL A 162 -4.44 13.23 -2.83
CA VAL A 162 -3.81 12.33 -3.81
C VAL A 162 -2.64 13.02 -4.52
N ASP A 163 -2.78 14.28 -4.91
CA ASP A 163 -1.71 15.01 -5.59
C ASP A 163 -0.51 15.25 -4.64
N GLU A 164 -0.76 15.66 -3.39
CA GLU A 164 0.29 15.86 -2.38
C GLU A 164 1.00 14.54 -2.01
N MET A 165 0.24 13.47 -1.75
CA MET A 165 0.81 12.16 -1.44
C MET A 165 1.67 11.65 -2.59
N ARG A 166 1.22 11.78 -3.85
CA ARG A 166 2.02 11.33 -4.99
C ARG A 166 3.34 12.08 -5.11
N ALA A 167 3.35 13.39 -4.87
CA ALA A 167 4.57 14.18 -4.86
C ALA A 167 5.52 13.77 -3.72
N HIS A 168 4.97 13.50 -2.54
CA HIS A 168 5.71 13.03 -1.38
C HIS A 168 6.39 11.68 -1.65
N LEU A 169 5.63 10.65 -2.07
CA LEU A 169 6.17 9.32 -2.37
C LEU A 169 7.21 9.36 -3.50
N GLN A 170 7.03 10.25 -4.49
CA GLN A 170 8.02 10.46 -5.56
C GLN A 170 9.34 11.00 -5.02
N GLU A 171 9.31 11.94 -4.07
CA GLU A 171 10.52 12.52 -3.50
C GLU A 171 11.33 11.50 -2.70
N GLU A 172 10.64 10.67 -1.92
CA GLU A 172 11.25 9.58 -1.16
C GLU A 172 11.90 8.57 -2.11
N GLU A 173 11.18 8.11 -3.14
CA GLU A 173 11.69 7.18 -4.15
C GLU A 173 12.87 7.75 -4.95
N ALA A 174 12.91 9.06 -5.18
CA ALA A 174 14.02 9.70 -5.89
C ALA A 174 15.27 9.87 -5.01
N THR A 175 15.12 9.80 -3.69
CA THR A 175 16.18 10.20 -2.74
C THR A 175 16.70 9.03 -1.92
N VAL A 176 15.79 8.30 -1.28
CA VAL A 176 16.12 7.26 -0.28
C VAL A 176 16.90 6.09 -0.88
N PRO A 177 16.55 5.53 -2.06
CA PRO A 177 17.28 4.41 -2.62
C PRO A 177 18.77 4.68 -2.83
N ALA A 178 19.14 5.89 -3.24
CA ALA A 178 20.55 6.28 -3.39
C ALA A 178 21.26 6.34 -2.03
N LEU A 179 20.64 6.92 -1.01
CA LEU A 179 21.19 6.98 0.34
C LEU A 179 21.42 5.58 0.92
N VAL A 180 20.46 4.68 0.72
CA VAL A 180 20.53 3.31 1.22
C VAL A 180 21.64 2.54 0.48
N ARG A 181 21.64 2.59 -0.86
CA ARG A 181 22.62 1.92 -1.72
C ARG A 181 24.06 2.31 -1.42
N ASP A 182 24.31 3.59 -1.16
CA ASP A 182 25.66 4.11 -0.95
C ASP A 182 26.21 3.81 0.45
N ASN A 183 25.37 3.46 1.42
CA ASN A 183 25.76 3.44 2.84
C ASN A 183 25.44 2.13 3.60
N PHE A 184 24.59 1.26 3.05
CA PHE A 184 24.08 0.08 3.76
C PHE A 184 24.15 -1.19 2.91
N THR A 185 24.19 -2.34 3.58
CA THR A 185 23.99 -3.64 2.92
C THR A 185 22.52 -4.07 2.99
N GLN A 186 22.14 -5.01 2.13
CA GLN A 186 20.79 -5.57 2.15
C GLN A 186 20.44 -6.20 3.50
N GLU A 187 21.40 -6.89 4.14
CA GLU A 187 21.18 -7.51 5.44
C GLU A 187 20.91 -6.49 6.56
N GLU A 188 21.51 -5.29 6.46
CA GLU A 188 21.25 -4.21 7.41
C GLU A 188 19.85 -3.65 7.23
N GLU A 189 19.39 -3.48 5.99
CA GLU A 189 18.03 -3.05 5.69
C GLU A 189 17.00 -4.12 6.09
N ASP A 190 17.22 -5.39 5.73
CA ASP A 190 16.37 -6.51 6.12
C ASP A 190 16.17 -6.56 7.65
N ALA A 191 17.24 -6.29 8.41
CA ALA A 191 17.16 -6.20 9.86
C ALA A 191 16.35 -4.99 10.36
N CYS A 192 16.37 -3.86 9.63
CA CYS A 192 15.54 -2.70 9.89
C CYS A 192 14.06 -2.99 9.57
N VAL A 193 13.76 -3.48 8.37
CA VAL A 193 12.42 -3.88 7.92
C VAL A 193 11.81 -4.91 8.85
N LYS A 194 12.59 -5.89 9.31
CA LYS A 194 12.11 -6.88 10.29
C LYS A 194 11.69 -6.26 11.63
N LYS A 195 12.29 -5.14 12.05
CA LYS A 195 11.86 -4.40 13.25
C LYS A 195 10.52 -3.70 12.99
N ILE A 196 10.35 -3.10 11.82
CA ILE A 196 9.10 -2.47 11.39
C ILE A 196 7.97 -3.52 11.39
N LEU A 197 8.15 -4.63 10.67
CA LEU A 197 7.16 -5.71 10.61
C LEU A 197 6.81 -6.30 11.98
N LYS A 198 7.79 -6.35 12.90
CA LYS A 198 7.54 -6.80 14.28
C LYS A 198 6.70 -5.79 15.08
N LYS A 199 6.88 -4.49 14.86
CA LYS A 199 6.10 -3.42 15.50
C LYS A 199 4.65 -3.41 14.99
N GLU A 200 4.48 -3.52 13.67
CA GLU A 200 3.17 -3.63 13.00
C GLU A 200 2.35 -4.82 13.51
N GLY A 201 3.03 -5.95 13.73
CA GLY A 201 2.39 -7.18 14.18
C GLY A 201 1.34 -7.69 13.18
N THR A 202 0.44 -8.54 13.68
CA THR A 202 -0.57 -9.18 12.82
C THR A 202 -1.68 -8.22 12.38
N SER A 203 -1.87 -7.10 13.08
CA SER A 203 -2.91 -6.12 12.72
C SER A 203 -2.51 -5.33 11.49
N GLY A 204 -1.32 -4.72 11.49
CA GLY A 204 -0.80 -3.98 10.33
C GLY A 204 -0.67 -4.87 9.10
N LEU A 205 -0.16 -6.10 9.28
CA LEU A 205 -0.08 -7.09 8.20
C LEU A 205 -1.45 -7.44 7.62
N ARG A 206 -2.50 -7.56 8.45
CA ARG A 206 -3.86 -7.83 7.96
C ARG A 206 -4.40 -6.69 7.10
N MET A 207 -4.11 -5.44 7.48
CA MET A 207 -4.64 -4.27 6.79
C MET A 207 -3.89 -3.98 5.49
N PHE A 208 -2.56 -4.13 5.49
CA PHE A 208 -1.75 -3.61 4.39
C PHE A 208 -1.21 -4.67 3.42
N LEU A 209 -0.82 -5.86 3.93
CA LEU A 209 -0.18 -6.89 3.09
C LEU A 209 -1.03 -7.30 1.88
N PRO A 210 -2.37 -7.45 1.97
CA PRO A 210 -3.19 -7.72 0.79
C PRO A 210 -3.05 -6.67 -0.30
N SER A 211 -3.10 -5.38 0.03
CA SER A 211 -2.92 -4.30 -0.94
C SER A 211 -1.52 -4.31 -1.56
N VAL A 212 -0.48 -4.65 -0.78
CA VAL A 212 0.89 -4.81 -1.30
C VAL A 212 0.96 -5.92 -2.33
N ILE A 213 0.46 -7.11 -2.02
CA ILE A 213 0.51 -8.24 -2.97
C ILE A 213 -0.32 -7.96 -4.22
N VAL A 214 -1.53 -7.41 -4.08
CA VAL A 214 -2.38 -7.06 -5.23
C VAL A 214 -1.71 -6.00 -6.10
N ALA A 215 -1.09 -4.97 -5.51
CA ALA A 215 -0.35 -3.98 -6.29
C ALA A 215 0.85 -4.61 -7.02
N MET A 216 1.58 -5.53 -6.38
CA MET A 216 2.69 -6.24 -7.01
C MET A 216 2.27 -7.06 -8.24
N GLU A 217 1.03 -7.56 -8.32
CA GLU A 217 0.57 -8.33 -9.48
C GLU A 217 0.64 -7.53 -10.79
N GLU A 218 0.51 -6.20 -10.69
CA GLU A 218 0.58 -5.28 -11.82
C GLU A 218 2.01 -5.08 -12.32
N TRP A 219 3.00 -4.98 -11.42
CA TRP A 219 4.37 -4.55 -11.78
C TRP A 219 5.48 -5.57 -11.48
N ALA A 220 5.19 -6.72 -10.88
CA ALA A 220 6.16 -7.76 -10.60
C ALA A 220 5.83 -9.06 -11.36
N THR A 221 6.87 -9.85 -11.62
CA THR A 221 6.71 -11.22 -12.14
C THR A 221 6.10 -12.14 -11.08
N ARG A 222 5.49 -13.24 -11.53
CA ARG A 222 4.89 -14.21 -10.60
C ARG A 222 5.95 -14.83 -9.69
N GLU A 223 7.12 -15.10 -10.27
CA GLU A 223 8.29 -15.64 -9.59
C GLU A 223 8.76 -14.72 -8.46
N TYR A 224 8.79 -13.40 -8.69
CA TYR A 224 9.14 -12.42 -7.67
C TYR A 224 8.11 -12.38 -6.53
N ILE A 225 6.82 -12.40 -6.87
CA ILE A 225 5.73 -12.45 -5.87
C ILE A 225 5.83 -13.73 -5.03
N ASP A 226 6.08 -14.87 -5.66
CA ASP A 226 6.23 -16.15 -4.96
C ASP A 226 7.48 -16.16 -4.06
N GLN A 227 8.58 -15.51 -4.47
CA GLN A 227 9.76 -15.30 -3.63
C GLN A 227 9.45 -14.40 -2.42
N PHE A 228 8.76 -13.28 -2.65
CA PHE A 228 8.35 -12.36 -1.59
C PHE A 228 7.46 -13.08 -0.56
N LEU A 229 6.41 -13.78 -1.01
CA LEU A 229 5.57 -14.61 -0.14
C LEU A 229 6.37 -15.73 0.54
N GLY A 230 7.37 -16.29 -0.15
CA GLY A 230 8.31 -17.27 0.37
C GLY A 230 9.09 -16.78 1.59
N SER A 231 9.46 -15.49 1.59
CA SER A 231 10.19 -14.82 2.68
C SER A 231 9.34 -14.61 3.94
N ILE A 232 8.01 -14.57 3.80
CA ILE A 232 7.09 -14.41 4.93
C ILE A 232 7.08 -15.70 5.76
N PRO A 233 7.22 -15.63 7.10
CA PRO A 233 7.14 -16.79 7.97
C PRO A 233 5.86 -17.61 7.72
N ALA A 234 5.99 -18.94 7.66
CA ALA A 234 4.89 -19.84 7.29
C ALA A 234 3.57 -19.60 8.05
N PRO A 235 3.57 -19.32 9.38
CA PRO A 235 2.32 -18.99 10.08
C PRO A 235 1.66 -17.70 9.57
N LEU A 236 2.44 -16.67 9.24
CA LEU A 236 1.91 -15.42 8.70
C LEU A 236 1.44 -15.58 7.24
N ARG A 237 2.13 -16.40 6.43
CA ARG A 237 1.68 -16.72 5.07
C ARG A 237 0.36 -17.49 5.06
N MET A 238 0.14 -18.39 6.03
CA MET A 238 -1.15 -19.04 6.24
C MET A 238 -2.22 -18.01 6.60
N LEU A 239 -1.94 -17.09 7.54
CA LEU A 239 -2.89 -16.03 7.89
C LEU A 239 -3.25 -15.15 6.70
N TYR A 240 -2.26 -14.80 5.88
CA TYR A 240 -2.47 -14.07 4.63
C TYR A 240 -3.43 -14.81 3.69
N THR A 241 -3.11 -16.07 3.37
CA THR A 241 -3.83 -16.87 2.38
C THR A 241 -5.26 -17.19 2.83
N ASP A 242 -5.42 -17.60 4.08
CA ASP A 242 -6.68 -18.15 4.58
C ASP A 242 -7.61 -17.09 5.17
N TYR A 243 -7.09 -15.89 5.53
CA TYR A 243 -7.87 -14.87 6.22
C TYR A 243 -7.70 -13.47 5.65
N TYR A 244 -6.46 -12.96 5.48
CA TYR A 244 -6.27 -11.55 5.15
C TYR A 244 -6.65 -11.22 3.71
N LEU A 245 -6.21 -12.02 2.75
CA LEU A 245 -6.59 -11.83 1.35
C LEU A 245 -8.10 -12.05 1.14
N PRO A 246 -8.72 -13.13 1.66
CA PRO A 246 -10.18 -13.26 1.62
C PRO A 246 -10.93 -12.08 2.23
N ASP A 247 -10.53 -11.60 3.41
CA ASP A 247 -11.14 -10.42 4.05
C ASP A 247 -10.97 -9.16 3.19
N TYR A 248 -9.81 -8.97 2.59
CA TYR A 248 -9.57 -7.87 1.66
C TYR A 248 -10.54 -7.95 0.47
N GLU A 249 -10.69 -9.11 -0.14
CA GLU A 249 -11.51 -9.30 -1.33
C GLU A 249 -13.02 -9.22 -1.06
N THR A 250 -13.49 -9.74 0.08
CA THR A 250 -14.93 -9.85 0.40
C THR A 250 -15.44 -8.81 1.38
N CYS A 251 -14.56 -8.00 1.96
CA CYS A 251 -14.93 -6.92 2.89
C CYS A 251 -14.29 -5.59 2.49
N LEU A 252 -12.95 -5.49 2.55
CA LEU A 252 -12.28 -4.19 2.49
C LEU A 252 -12.40 -3.52 1.10
N ARG A 253 -12.08 -4.26 0.03
CA ARG A 253 -12.19 -3.78 -1.34
C ARG A 253 -13.64 -3.43 -1.72
N PRO A 254 -14.66 -4.27 -1.44
CA PRO A 254 -16.06 -3.87 -1.67
C PRO A 254 -16.53 -2.65 -0.86
N MET A 255 -15.96 -2.41 0.33
CA MET A 255 -16.26 -1.20 1.11
C MET A 255 -15.67 0.05 0.46
N ARG A 256 -14.38 0.00 0.06
CA ARG A 256 -13.71 1.06 -0.71
C ARG A 256 -14.46 1.38 -2.00
N ASP A 257 -14.83 0.34 -2.75
CA ASP A 257 -15.44 0.46 -4.07
C ASP A 257 -16.96 0.63 -3.99
N ALA A 258 -17.55 0.70 -2.80
CA ALA A 258 -18.99 0.80 -2.58
C ALA A 258 -19.67 1.90 -3.44
N PRO A 259 -19.09 3.10 -3.61
CA PRO A 259 -19.66 4.11 -4.49
C PRO A 259 -19.79 3.69 -5.97
N LEU A 260 -18.96 2.76 -6.44
CA LEU A 260 -18.91 2.26 -7.82
C LEU A 260 -19.85 1.07 -8.09
N LEU A 261 -20.31 0.36 -7.05
CA LEU A 261 -21.08 -0.88 -7.21
C LEU A 261 -22.54 -0.61 -7.59
N GLU A 262 -23.17 -1.46 -8.41
CA GLU A 262 -24.59 -1.27 -8.77
C GLU A 262 -25.55 -1.56 -7.61
N SER A 263 -25.14 -2.42 -6.68
CA SER A 263 -25.96 -2.88 -5.56
C SER A 263 -25.13 -3.03 -4.29
N LYS A 264 -25.81 -3.03 -3.14
CA LYS A 264 -25.16 -3.14 -1.83
C LYS A 264 -24.42 -4.49 -1.72
N PRO A 265 -23.09 -4.49 -1.49
CA PRO A 265 -22.33 -5.73 -1.40
C PRO A 265 -22.71 -6.51 -0.14
N SER A 266 -22.66 -7.84 -0.23
CA SER A 266 -22.72 -8.72 0.92
C SER A 266 -21.32 -8.82 1.52
N LEU A 267 -21.04 -7.99 2.53
CA LEU A 267 -19.75 -8.03 3.22
C LEU A 267 -19.65 -9.28 4.10
N SER A 268 -18.58 -10.04 3.95
CA SER A 268 -18.26 -11.17 4.82
C SER A 268 -16.83 -11.10 5.29
N LYS A 269 -16.61 -11.32 6.59
CA LYS A 269 -15.28 -11.58 7.15
C LYS A 269 -15.12 -13.09 7.29
N THR A 270 -13.95 -13.60 6.94
CA THR A 270 -13.59 -15.00 7.15
C THR A 270 -13.62 -15.28 8.64
N LYS A 271 -14.35 -16.33 9.05
CA LYS A 271 -14.46 -16.69 10.47
C LYS A 271 -13.09 -17.07 10.99
N CYS A 272 -12.55 -16.26 11.91
CA CYS A 272 -11.26 -16.49 12.57
C CYS A 272 -11.17 -17.93 13.12
N CYS A 273 -9.98 -18.53 13.02
CA CYS A 273 -9.69 -19.95 13.23
C CYS A 273 -10.06 -20.54 14.61
N LYS A 274 -10.57 -19.76 15.56
CA LYS A 274 -10.83 -20.17 16.97
C LYS A 274 -9.61 -20.79 17.67
N ILE A 275 -8.40 -20.66 17.13
CA ILE A 275 -7.19 -21.20 17.76
C ILE A 275 -6.78 -20.26 18.90
N SER A 276 -6.61 -20.81 20.10
CA SER A 276 -6.38 -20.09 21.37
C SER A 276 -5.13 -19.19 21.42
N PHE A 277 -4.28 -19.22 20.39
CA PHE A 277 -3.07 -18.39 20.26
C PHE A 277 -3.19 -17.30 19.19
N CYS A 278 -4.30 -17.22 18.46
CA CYS A 278 -4.59 -16.02 17.67
C CYS A 278 -5.02 -14.92 18.63
N ILE A 279 -4.22 -13.85 18.69
CA ILE A 279 -4.59 -12.59 19.34
C ILE A 279 -6.01 -12.25 18.89
N PRO A 280 -6.93 -11.89 19.79
CA PRO A 280 -8.31 -11.62 19.43
C PRO A 280 -8.32 -10.58 18.31
N CYS A 281 -8.91 -10.94 17.18
CA CYS A 281 -9.29 -9.99 16.14
C CYS A 281 -10.18 -8.96 16.82
N ILE A 282 -9.67 -7.75 17.04
CA ILE A 282 -10.41 -6.68 17.68
C ILE A 282 -11.65 -6.40 16.82
N PHE A 283 -12.80 -6.35 17.50
CA PHE A 283 -14.14 -6.24 16.96
C PHE A 283 -14.47 -4.81 16.56
#